data_AF-A0A1Y5DWR7-F1
#
_entry.id   AF-A0A1Y5DWR7-F1
#
_cell.length_a   1.000
_cell.length_b   1.000
_cell.length_c   1.000
_cell.angle_alpha   90.00
_cell.angle_beta   90.00
_cell.angle_gamma   90.00
#
_symmetry.space_group_name_H-M   'P 1'
#
loop_
_entity.id
_entity.type
_entity.pdbx_description
1 polymer ?
#
loop_
_entity_poly.entity_id
_entity_poly.type
_entity_poly.pdbx_seq_one_letter_code
_entity_poly.pdbx_strand_id
1 'polypeptide(L)'
;MSFEYLRISSDANSAKKPKAGQIQVTSHKKNVLLVNIESVAKHGYRLIFDDGHSAIFSEDYLQTLALEYESRWQAYLSDLKDSGHSREAMIDFKQL
;
A
#
# COMPACT_ATOMS: atom_id res chain seq x y z
N MET A 1 9.83 -1.70 8.28
CA MET A 1 8.71 -1.37 7.37
C MET A 1 7.48 -2.15 7.79
N SER A 2 6.29 -1.54 7.73
CA SER A 2 5.01 -2.20 8.01
C SER A 2 4.38 -2.80 6.74
N PHE A 3 3.48 -3.78 6.89
CA PHE A 3 2.73 -4.35 5.76
C PHE A 3 1.76 -3.33 5.14
N GLU A 4 1.21 -2.43 5.97
CA GLU A 4 0.46 -1.26 5.50
C GLU A 4 1.25 -0.46 4.47
N TYR A 5 2.51 -0.14 4.76
CA TYR A 5 3.35 0.65 3.88
C TYR A 5 3.59 -0.03 2.52
N LEU A 6 3.85 -1.34 2.53
CA LEU A 6 3.99 -2.12 1.30
C LEU A 6 2.69 -2.15 0.52
N ARG A 7 1.55 -2.33 1.21
CA ARG A 7 0.22 -2.39 0.58
C ARG A 7 -0.15 -1.07 -0.10
N ILE A 8 0.07 0.08 0.55
CA ILE A 8 -0.22 1.38 -0.07
C ILE A 8 0.74 1.68 -1.23
N SER A 9 2.00 1.25 -1.12
CA SER A 9 3.03 1.46 -2.16
C SER A 9 2.77 0.61 -3.40
N SER A 10 2.03 -0.49 -3.26
CA SER A 10 1.62 -1.33 -4.39
C SER A 10 0.78 -0.58 -5.43
N ASP A 11 -0.15 0.29 -4.99
CA ASP A 11 -1.00 1.06 -5.90
C ASP A 11 -0.23 2.22 -6.53
N ALA A 12 0.69 2.84 -5.78
CA ALA A 12 1.57 3.89 -6.30
C ALA A 12 2.52 3.41 -7.41
N ASN A 13 2.92 2.14 -7.38
CA ASN A 13 3.72 1.53 -8.45
C ASN A 13 2.87 1.10 -9.67
N SER A 14 1.55 1.00 -9.51
CA SER A 14 0.66 0.72 -10.63
C SER A 14 0.53 2.00 -11.44
N ALA A 15 1.01 1.99 -12.69
CA ALA A 15 1.05 3.14 -13.61
C ALA A 15 -0.30 3.80 -13.98
N LYS A 16 -1.36 3.55 -13.21
CA LYS A 16 -2.64 4.23 -13.31
C LYS A 16 -2.46 5.65 -12.77
N LYS A 17 -2.16 6.58 -13.68
CA LYS A 17 -2.25 8.01 -13.37
C LYS A 17 -3.67 8.29 -12.84
N PRO A 18 -3.82 8.92 -11.67
CA PRO A 18 -5.13 9.41 -11.27
C PRO A 18 -5.70 10.31 -12.36
N LYS A 19 -7.00 10.19 -12.65
CA LYS A 19 -7.71 11.17 -13.47
C LYS A 19 -7.52 12.55 -12.83
N ALA A 20 -7.29 13.58 -13.65
CA ALA A 20 -7.08 14.94 -13.17
C ALA A 20 -8.15 15.32 -12.12
N GLY A 21 -7.74 15.54 -10.88
CA GLY A 21 -8.59 15.94 -9.76
C GLY A 21 -9.04 14.84 -8.78
N GLN A 22 -8.69 13.56 -8.98
CA GLN A 22 -8.96 12.51 -7.98
C GLN A 22 -7.66 11.95 -7.40
N ILE A 23 -7.34 12.32 -6.16
CA ILE A 23 -6.30 11.63 -5.38
C ILE A 23 -6.90 10.30 -4.91
N GLN A 24 -6.59 9.20 -5.59
CA GLN A 24 -6.98 7.87 -5.11
C GLN A 24 -6.01 7.45 -4.01
N VAL A 25 -6.31 7.83 -2.77
CA VAL A 25 -5.52 7.43 -1.59
C VAL A 25 -6.01 6.08 -1.09
N THR A 26 -5.12 5.09 -1.04
CA THR A 26 -5.42 3.78 -0.44
C THR A 26 -5.54 3.93 1.08
N SER A 27 -6.77 4.05 1.58
CA SER A 27 -7.09 4.28 2.99
C SER A 27 -7.58 3.01 3.71
N HIS A 28 -7.71 3.09 5.04
CA HIS A 28 -8.22 2.01 5.90
C HIS A 28 -7.40 0.71 5.90
N LYS A 29 -6.10 0.77 5.54
CA LYS A 29 -5.21 -0.40 5.44
C LYS A 29 -4.30 -0.61 6.64
N LYS A 30 -4.51 0.09 7.75
CA LYS A 30 -3.67 -0.03 8.97
C LYS A 30 -3.47 -1.47 9.45
N ASN A 31 -4.51 -2.29 9.36
CA ASN A 31 -4.51 -3.66 9.85
C ASN A 31 -4.21 -4.71 8.77
N VAL A 32 -3.79 -4.29 7.57
CA VAL A 32 -3.48 -5.23 6.50
C VAL A 32 -2.27 -6.09 6.89
N LEU A 33 -2.37 -7.37 6.59
CA LEU A 33 -1.38 -8.39 6.84
C LEU A 33 -0.90 -9.02 5.54
N LEU A 34 0.32 -9.53 5.59
CA LEU A 34 0.88 -10.32 4.50
C LEU A 34 0.48 -11.78 4.70
N VAL A 35 -0.24 -12.33 3.73
CA VAL A 35 -0.70 -13.72 3.73
C VAL A 35 0.36 -14.64 3.14
N ASN A 36 1.00 -14.24 2.05
CA ASN A 36 1.97 -15.08 1.37
C ASN A 36 3.01 -14.25 0.60
N ILE A 37 4.17 -14.86 0.36
CA ILE A 37 5.26 -14.34 -0.47
C ILE A 37 5.62 -15.40 -1.49
N GLU A 38 5.53 -15.06 -2.77
CA GLU A 38 5.92 -15.95 -3.87
C GLU A 38 7.12 -15.35 -4.61
N SER A 39 8.13 -16.17 -4.91
CA SER A 39 9.23 -15.74 -5.78
C SER A 39 8.75 -15.70 -7.24
N VAL A 40 9.05 -14.59 -7.94
CA VAL A 40 8.72 -14.39 -9.37
C VAL A 40 10.02 -14.35 -10.19
N ALA A 41 10.96 -15.24 -9.87
CA ALA A 41 12.27 -15.34 -10.53
C ALA A 41 12.96 -13.95 -10.65
N LYS A 42 13.34 -13.54 -11.86
CA LYS A 42 14.02 -12.27 -12.13
C LYS A 42 13.18 -11.00 -11.88
N HIS A 43 11.89 -11.14 -11.59
CA HIS A 43 10.98 -10.01 -11.38
C HIS A 43 10.79 -9.66 -9.90
N GLY A 44 11.47 -10.36 -8.98
CA GLY A 44 11.40 -10.11 -7.54
C GLY A 44 10.36 -10.98 -6.85
N TYR A 45 9.56 -10.40 -5.96
CA TYR A 45 8.64 -11.11 -5.07
C TYR A 45 7.20 -10.64 -5.25
N ARG A 46 6.27 -11.58 -5.37
CA ARG A 46 4.84 -11.30 -5.27
C ARG A 46 4.43 -11.36 -3.81
N LEU A 47 3.90 -10.25 -3.30
CA LEU A 47 3.31 -10.14 -1.98
C LEU A 47 1.79 -10.26 -2.10
N ILE A 48 1.20 -11.16 -1.31
CA ILE A 48 -0.25 -11.39 -1.24
C ILE A 48 -0.74 -10.93 0.12
N PHE A 49 -1.72 -10.02 0.14
CA PHE A 49 -2.27 -9.41 1.34
C PHE A 49 -3.64 -9.99 1.70
N ASP A 50 -4.03 -9.87 2.97
CA ASP A 50 -5.31 -10.42 3.46
C ASP A 50 -6.53 -9.65 2.94
N ASP A 51 -6.35 -8.40 2.49
CA ASP A 51 -7.40 -7.58 1.88
C ASP A 51 -7.76 -8.01 0.44
N GLY A 52 -7.27 -9.16 -0.02
CA GLY A 52 -7.50 -9.72 -1.34
C GLY A 52 -6.61 -9.12 -2.44
N HIS A 53 -5.65 -8.27 -2.08
CA HIS A 53 -4.73 -7.65 -3.05
C HIS A 53 -3.43 -8.44 -3.19
N SER A 54 -2.82 -8.38 -4.37
CA SER A 54 -1.48 -8.90 -4.59
C SER A 54 -0.69 -8.03 -5.56
N ALA A 55 0.62 -7.94 -5.35
CA ALA A 55 1.50 -7.16 -6.22
C ALA A 55 2.93 -7.68 -6.24
N ILE A 56 3.62 -7.39 -7.34
CA ILE A 56 5.02 -7.80 -7.56
C ILE A 56 5.93 -6.62 -7.21
N PHE A 57 6.92 -6.89 -6.37
CA PHE A 57 7.95 -5.95 -5.94
C PHE A 57 9.31 -6.46 -6.40
N SER A 58 9.98 -5.68 -7.24
CA SER A 58 11.38 -5.89 -7.58
C SER A 58 12.27 -5.62 -6.37
N GLU A 59 13.41 -6.29 -6.27
CA GLU A 59 14.39 -6.05 -5.18
C GLU A 59 14.84 -4.58 -5.11
N ASP A 60 15.16 -3.98 -6.26
CA ASP A 60 15.54 -2.57 -6.38
C ASP A 60 14.43 -1.62 -5.88
N TYR A 61 13.18 -1.96 -6.16
CA TYR A 61 12.04 -1.18 -5.68
C TYR A 61 11.84 -1.33 -4.18
N LEU A 62 12.01 -2.53 -3.61
CA LEU A 62 11.99 -2.74 -2.17
C LEU A 62 13.10 -1.94 -1.47
N GLN A 63 14.28 -1.86 -2.08
CA GLN A 63 15.38 -1.03 -1.56
C GLN A 63 15.02 0.46 -1.61
N THR A 64 14.45 0.93 -2.71
CA THR A 64 13.96 2.32 -2.84
C THR A 64 12.90 2.64 -1.78
N LEU A 65 11.95 1.73 -1.57
CA LEU A 65 10.92 1.87 -0.54
C LEU A 65 11.49 1.95 0.88
N ALA A 66 12.59 1.23 1.15
CA ALA A 66 13.28 1.31 2.43
C ALA A 66 14.05 2.63 2.60
N LEU A 67 14.75 3.09 1.56
CA LEU A 67 15.55 4.33 1.58
C LEU A 67 14.67 5.58 1.66
N GLU A 68 13.54 5.59 0.96
CA GLU A 68 12.64 6.74 0.86
C GLU A 68 11.45 6.64 1.82
N TYR A 69 11.50 5.71 2.78
CA TYR A 69 10.39 5.39 3.67
C TYR A 69 9.79 6.64 4.34
N GLU A 70 10.62 7.46 4.98
CA GLU A 70 10.17 8.61 5.76
C GLU A 70 9.43 9.65 4.90
N SER A 71 10.03 10.03 3.77
CA SER A 71 9.47 11.01 2.83
C SER A 71 8.15 10.52 2.23
N ARG A 72 8.12 9.28 1.74
CA ARG A 72 6.92 8.67 1.14
C ARG A 72 5.81 8.47 2.16
N TRP A 73 6.16 8.10 3.39
CA TRP A 73 5.19 7.94 4.46
C TRP A 73 4.55 9.27 4.84
N GLN A 74 5.37 10.33 4.97
CA GLN A 74 4.87 11.66 5.28
C GLN A 74 3.96 12.21 4.16
N ALA A 75 4.30 11.94 2.89
CA ALA A 75 3.46 12.28 1.75
C ALA A 75 2.10 11.58 1.83
N TYR A 76 2.09 10.26 2.05
CA TYR A 76 0.87 9.48 2.22
C TYR A 76 -0.03 9.99 3.36
N LEU A 77 0.55 10.34 4.52
CA LEU A 77 -0.21 10.92 5.63
C LEU A 77 -0.81 12.28 5.28
N SER A 78 -0.10 13.07 4.47
CA SER A 78 -0.59 14.36 3.98
C SER A 78 -1.74 14.17 2.98
N ASP A 79 -1.62 13.21 2.07
CA ASP A 79 -2.67 12.86 1.10
C ASP A 79 -3.93 12.33 1.80
N LEU A 80 -3.78 11.49 2.83
CA LEU A 80 -4.90 11.05 3.67
C LEU A 80 -5.63 12.23 4.32
N LYS A 81 -4.86 13.18 4.87
CA LYS A 81 -5.42 14.37 5.51
C LYS A 81 -6.16 15.26 4.51
N ASP A 82 -5.59 15.49 3.33
CA ASP A 82 -6.18 16.34 2.28
C ASP A 82 -7.45 15.73 1.68
N SER A 83 -7.45 14.41 1.49
CA SER A 83 -8.60 13.67 0.97
C SER A 83 -9.72 13.43 2.00
N GLY A 84 -9.48 13.72 3.28
CA GLY A 84 -10.42 13.47 4.38
C GLY A 84 -10.61 11.99 4.71
N HIS A 85 -9.76 11.11 4.20
CA HIS A 85 -9.79 9.67 4.48
C HIS A 85 -9.01 9.32 5.75
N SER A 86 -9.36 8.19 6.36
CA SER A 86 -8.69 7.71 7.57
C SER A 86 -7.70 6.58 7.27
N ARG A 87 -6.60 6.59 8.01
CA ARG A 87 -5.67 5.45 8.07
C ARG A 87 -6.30 4.23 8.76
N GLU A 88 -7.14 4.47 9.77
CA GLU A 88 -7.68 3.44 10.64
C GLU A 88 -8.54 2.44 9.87
N ALA A 89 -8.45 1.16 10.23
CA ALA A 89 -9.27 0.13 9.63
C ALA A 89 -10.77 0.46 9.83
N MET A 90 -11.59 0.24 8.80
CA MET A 90 -13.03 0.28 8.96
C MET A 90 -13.45 -0.84 9.90
N ILE A 91 -13.97 -0.50 11.08
CA ILE A 91 -14.57 -1.48 11.99
C ILE A 91 -15.96 -1.77 11.44
N ASP A 92 -16.11 -2.89 10.73
CA ASP A 92 -17.42 -3.41 10.33
C ASP A 92 -18.04 -4.11 11.55
N PHE A 93 -18.96 -3.43 12.23
CA PHE A 93 -19.78 -4.07 13.24
C PHE A 93 -20.77 -5.00 12.55
N LYS A 94 -20.38 -6.27 12.32
CA LYS A 94 -21.38 -7.31 12.03
C LYS A 94 -22.19 -7.54 13.30
N GLN A 95 -23.41 -7.00 13.29
CA GLN A 95 -24.43 -7.28 14.30
C GLN A 95 -24.70 -8.79 14.28
N LEU A 96 -24.44 -9.44 15.43
CA LEU A 96 -24.70 -10.86 15.71
C LEU A 96 -26.20 -11.18 15.66
#